data_AF-E6YIK6-F1
#
_entry.id   AF-E6YIK6-F1
#
_cell.length_a   1.000
_cell.length_b   1.000
_cell.length_c   1.000
_cell.angle_alpha   90.00
_cell.angle_beta   90.00
_cell.angle_gamma   90.00
#
_symmetry.space_group_name_H-M   'P 1'
#
loop_
_entity.id
_entity.type
_entity.pdbx_description
1 polymer ?
#
loop_
_entity_poly.entity_id
_entity_poly.type
_entity_poly.pdbx_seq_one_letter_code
_entity_poly.pdbx_strand_id
1 'polypeptide(L)'
;MQKNTPSKRKKQILLAIPETCYQKSSLFSIPDLKLCFYRIKPAYQCNIEPQDKPILYAPSFLILWAVQYTVKNPHLFSSILCHRPKWYSTFLLMWYKLRLKNECRLIGSDVQSPMITKVLRKHIAVADYHSLLIGKWLQLMENYHNYRKDLSIPLFWFDNDKMSTDIHQIISKLQDET
;
A
#
# COMPACT_ATOMS: atom_id res chain seq x y z
N MET A 1 41.17 -29.05 -6.44
CA MET A 1 40.72 -27.69 -6.80
C MET A 1 39.20 -27.64 -6.65
N GLN A 2 38.71 -27.00 -5.59
CA GLN A 2 37.27 -26.86 -5.34
C GLN A 2 36.67 -25.82 -6.30
N LYS A 3 35.58 -26.18 -6.96
CA LYS A 3 34.78 -25.28 -7.80
C LYS A 3 34.11 -24.26 -6.88
N ASN A 4 34.50 -23.00 -6.98
CA ASN A 4 33.79 -21.88 -6.38
C ASN A 4 32.44 -21.74 -7.09
N THR A 5 31.39 -22.32 -6.52
CA THR A 5 30.02 -21.95 -6.84
C THR A 5 29.85 -20.47 -6.53
N PRO A 6 29.37 -19.63 -7.46
CA PRO A 6 29.07 -18.24 -7.15
C PRO A 6 27.95 -18.25 -6.11
N SER A 7 28.25 -17.82 -4.87
CA SER A 7 27.22 -17.63 -3.87
C SER A 7 26.24 -16.61 -4.43
N LYS A 8 25.01 -17.02 -4.74
CA LYS A 8 23.92 -16.10 -5.10
C LYS A 8 23.89 -15.01 -4.03
N ARG A 9 24.32 -13.78 -4.37
CA ARG A 9 24.10 -12.62 -3.49
C ARG A 9 22.59 -12.57 -3.24
N LYS A 10 22.18 -12.70 -1.99
CA LYS A 10 20.78 -12.49 -1.60
C LYS A 10 20.38 -11.09 -2.05
N LYS A 11 19.43 -10.99 -3.00
CA LYS A 11 18.88 -9.72 -3.46
C LYS A 11 18.18 -9.06 -2.27
N GLN A 12 18.51 -7.80 -1.98
CA GLN A 12 17.88 -7.03 -0.91
C GLN A 12 16.46 -6.63 -1.35
N ILE A 13 15.47 -6.83 -0.48
CA ILE A 13 14.07 -6.54 -0.81
C ILE A 13 13.76 -5.13 -0.31
N LEU A 14 13.39 -4.24 -1.22
CA LEU A 14 12.95 -2.89 -0.87
C LEU A 14 11.44 -2.88 -0.59
N LEU A 15 11.04 -2.41 0.58
CA LEU A 15 9.63 -2.23 0.95
C LEU A 15 9.35 -0.76 1.24
N ALA A 16 8.51 -0.13 0.42
CA ALA A 16 8.06 1.24 0.61
C ALA A 16 6.84 1.26 1.53
N ILE A 17 6.98 1.80 2.74
CA ILE A 17 5.95 1.88 3.77
C ILE A 17 5.55 3.34 4.07
N PRO A 18 4.33 3.61 4.57
CA PRO A 18 3.98 4.94 5.05
C PRO A 18 4.96 5.39 6.13
N GLU A 19 5.42 6.64 6.07
CA GLU A 19 6.47 7.12 6.96
C GLU A 19 6.15 7.00 8.46
N THR A 20 4.90 7.22 8.83
CA THR A 20 4.45 7.11 10.22
C THR A 20 3.69 5.81 10.49
N CYS A 21 3.95 4.76 9.71
CA CYS A 21 3.38 3.44 9.95
C CYS A 21 3.82 2.92 11.32
N TYR A 22 2.89 2.40 12.13
CA TYR A 22 3.26 1.76 13.38
C TYR A 22 4.16 0.55 13.10
N GLN A 23 5.44 0.63 13.47
CA GLN A 23 6.44 -0.43 13.27
C GLN A 23 6.25 -1.65 14.19
N LYS A 24 5.02 -1.97 14.61
CA LYS A 24 4.73 -3.14 15.46
C LYS A 24 4.58 -4.45 14.68
N SER A 25 4.75 -4.40 13.37
CA SER A 25 4.50 -5.53 12.48
C SER A 25 5.75 -6.39 12.32
N SER A 26 5.64 -7.70 12.53
CA SER A 26 6.73 -8.67 12.27
C SER A 26 7.19 -8.66 10.81
N LEU A 27 6.37 -8.11 9.89
CA LEU A 27 6.74 -7.77 8.51
C LEU A 27 8.05 -7.01 8.40
N PHE A 28 8.32 -6.09 9.33
CA PHE A 28 9.46 -5.18 9.26
C PHE A 28 10.73 -5.74 9.88
N SER A 29 10.65 -6.94 10.47
CA SER A 29 11.76 -7.62 11.15
C SER A 29 12.38 -8.72 10.29
N ILE A 30 11.99 -8.84 9.02
CA ILE A 30 12.48 -9.87 8.10
C ILE A 30 13.94 -9.56 7.71
N PRO A 31 14.86 -10.53 7.82
CA PRO A 31 16.24 -10.34 7.34
C PRO A 31 16.25 -10.08 5.82
N ASP A 32 17.16 -9.24 5.36
CA ASP A 32 17.31 -8.81 3.96
C ASP A 32 16.26 -7.79 3.44
N LEU A 33 15.40 -7.26 4.33
CA LEU A 33 14.41 -6.23 4.00
C LEU A 33 14.97 -4.81 4.30
N LYS A 34 15.03 -3.94 3.29
CA LYS A 34 15.35 -2.50 3.45
C LYS A 34 14.06 -1.69 3.32
N LEU A 35 13.79 -0.89 4.34
CA LEU A 35 12.59 -0.05 4.40
C LEU A 35 12.85 1.28 3.71
N CYS A 36 11.93 1.66 2.82
CA CYS A 36 11.82 3.00 2.27
C CYS A 36 10.52 3.63 2.79
N PHE A 37 10.49 4.95 2.93
CA PHE A 37 9.33 5.65 3.47
C PHE A 37 8.67 6.50 2.40
N TYR A 38 7.34 6.47 2.35
CA TYR A 38 6.55 7.34 1.48
C TYR A 38 5.55 8.20 2.25
N ARG A 39 5.23 9.35 1.64
CA ARG A 39 4.19 10.29 2.08
C ARG A 39 3.21 10.56 0.95
N ILE A 40 1.93 10.67 1.31
CA ILE A 40 0.87 11.10 0.40
C ILE A 40 0.55 12.56 0.72
N LYS A 41 1.40 13.44 0.20
CA LYS A 41 1.16 14.89 0.14
C LYS A 41 0.43 15.21 -1.19
N PRO A 42 0.04 16.47 -1.47
CA PRO A 42 -0.45 16.86 -2.80
C PRO A 42 0.46 16.39 -3.95
N ALA A 43 1.76 16.18 -3.66
CA ALA A 43 2.66 15.37 -4.46
C ALA A 43 3.14 14.12 -3.68
N TYR A 44 3.25 12.98 -4.37
CA TYR A 44 3.88 11.78 -3.82
C TYR A 44 5.37 12.06 -3.56
N GLN A 45 5.85 11.70 -2.37
CA GLN A 45 7.26 11.77 -2.02
C GLN A 45 7.70 10.43 -1.47
N CYS A 46 8.81 9.90 -1.99
CA CYS A 46 9.42 8.70 -1.46
C CYS A 46 10.95 8.82 -1.46
N ASN A 47 11.54 8.40 -0.36
CA ASN A 47 12.98 8.42 -0.17
C ASN A 47 13.59 7.12 -0.73
N ILE A 48 13.55 6.94 -2.06
CA ILE A 48 14.10 5.75 -2.73
C ILE A 48 15.32 6.16 -3.56
N GLU A 49 16.38 5.35 -3.47
CA GLU A 49 17.51 5.39 -4.42
C GLU A 49 17.12 4.70 -5.74
N PRO A 50 17.42 5.28 -6.90
CA PRO A 50 16.76 4.98 -8.18
C PRO A 50 17.02 3.60 -8.81
N GLN A 51 17.81 2.72 -8.19
CA GLN A 51 18.28 1.49 -8.86
C GLN A 51 17.34 0.29 -8.74
N ASP A 52 16.51 0.20 -7.69
CA ASP A 52 15.63 -0.95 -7.45
C ASP A 52 14.17 -0.53 -7.27
N LYS A 53 13.23 -1.27 -7.87
CA LYS A 53 11.79 -1.01 -7.76
C LYS A 53 11.22 -1.60 -6.46
N PRO A 54 10.83 -0.77 -5.46
CA PRO A 54 10.30 -1.29 -4.22
C PRO A 54 8.91 -1.89 -4.37
N ILE A 55 8.58 -2.74 -3.40
CA ILE A 55 7.23 -3.22 -3.15
C ILE A 55 6.48 -2.12 -2.40
N LEU A 56 5.32 -1.70 -2.90
CA LEU A 56 4.51 -0.67 -2.26
C LEU A 56 3.61 -1.29 -1.19
N TYR A 57 3.91 -1.03 0.08
CA TYR A 57 3.04 -1.43 1.19
C TYR A 57 1.89 -0.44 1.37
N ALA A 58 0.66 -0.91 1.20
CA ALA A 58 -0.54 -0.08 1.28
C ALA A 58 -1.51 -0.63 2.33
N PRO A 59 -1.63 0.04 3.50
CA PRO A 59 -2.59 -0.36 4.51
C PRO A 59 -3.98 0.25 4.33
N SER A 60 -5.02 -0.54 4.58
CA SER A 60 -6.40 -0.04 4.71
C SER A 60 -6.86 0.78 3.49
N PHE A 61 -7.42 1.98 3.68
CA PHE A 61 -7.87 2.85 2.59
C PHE A 61 -6.75 3.30 1.64
N LEU A 62 -5.47 3.25 2.06
CA LEU A 62 -4.36 3.59 1.16
C LEU A 62 -4.26 2.64 -0.03
N ILE A 63 -4.87 1.45 0.02
CA ILE A 63 -4.95 0.52 -1.11
C ILE A 63 -5.61 1.20 -2.33
N LEU A 64 -6.66 1.99 -2.11
CA LEU A 64 -7.35 2.70 -3.19
C LEU A 64 -6.42 3.68 -3.92
N TRP A 65 -5.63 4.43 -3.15
CA TRP A 65 -4.63 5.34 -3.68
C TRP A 65 -3.49 4.59 -4.36
N ALA A 66 -2.96 3.55 -3.72
CA ALA A 66 -1.84 2.77 -4.22
C ALA A 66 -2.11 2.20 -5.61
N VAL A 67 -3.28 1.57 -5.80
CA VAL A 67 -3.70 1.01 -7.08
C VAL A 67 -3.83 2.09 -8.15
N GLN A 68 -4.46 3.23 -7.84
CA GLN A 68 -4.59 4.34 -8.79
C GLN A 68 -3.24 4.97 -9.14
N TYR A 69 -2.33 5.05 -8.17
CA TYR A 69 -1.03 5.66 -8.34
C TYR A 69 -0.08 4.78 -9.16
N THR A 70 -0.11 3.46 -8.96
CA THR A 70 0.71 2.49 -9.71
C THR A 70 0.24 2.32 -11.14
N VAL A 71 -1.07 2.41 -11.41
CA VAL A 71 -1.58 2.45 -12.80
C VAL A 71 -1.01 3.65 -13.57
N LYS A 72 -0.91 4.81 -12.90
CA LYS A 72 -0.33 6.01 -13.51
C LYS A 72 1.20 5.97 -13.61
N ASN A 73 1.85 5.21 -12.74
CA ASN A 73 3.31 5.17 -12.62
C ASN A 73 3.81 3.71 -12.50
N PRO A 74 3.62 2.88 -13.53
CA PRO A 74 3.90 1.44 -13.46
C PRO A 74 5.41 1.13 -13.27
N HIS A 75 6.27 2.10 -13.58
CA HIS A 75 7.72 1.93 -13.47
C HIS A 75 8.26 2.11 -12.04
N LEU A 76 7.49 2.71 -11.12
CA LEU A 76 7.97 3.06 -9.79
C LEU A 76 8.02 1.89 -8.81
N PHE A 77 7.18 0.87 -9.01
CA PHE A 77 7.04 -0.24 -8.06
C PHE A 77 7.09 -1.58 -8.78
N SER A 78 7.61 -2.58 -8.09
CA SER A 78 7.61 -3.97 -8.58
C SER A 78 6.27 -4.65 -8.33
N SER A 79 5.65 -4.37 -7.19
CA SER A 79 4.37 -4.95 -6.76
C SER A 79 3.69 -4.11 -5.70
N ILE A 80 2.42 -4.42 -5.41
CA ILE A 80 1.66 -3.82 -4.31
C ILE A 80 1.40 -4.87 -3.24
N LEU A 81 1.76 -4.55 -2.00
CA LEU A 81 1.47 -5.35 -0.83
C LEU A 81 0.35 -4.69 -0.02
N CYS A 82 -0.86 -5.20 -0.17
CA CYS A 82 -2.06 -4.69 0.47
C CYS A 82 -2.28 -5.31 1.85
N HIS A 83 -2.21 -4.51 2.90
CA HIS A 83 -2.60 -4.95 4.24
C HIS A 83 -4.12 -4.99 4.28
N ARG A 84 -4.66 -6.19 4.15
CA ARG A 84 -6.08 -6.45 3.99
C ARG A 84 -6.81 -5.97 5.26
N PRO A 85 -7.60 -4.90 5.22
CA PRO A 85 -8.69 -4.81 6.16
C PRO A 85 -9.68 -5.91 5.76
N LYS A 86 -10.30 -6.58 6.72
CA LYS A 86 -11.41 -7.55 6.53
C LYS A 86 -12.63 -6.96 5.77
N TRP A 87 -12.50 -5.78 5.17
CA TRP A 87 -13.56 -4.92 4.65
C TRP A 87 -13.52 -4.67 3.14
N TYR A 88 -12.68 -5.36 2.39
CA TYR A 88 -12.62 -5.25 0.91
C TYR A 88 -13.66 -6.15 0.21
N SER A 89 -14.88 -6.20 0.74
CA SER A 89 -16.03 -6.75 -0.01
C SER A 89 -16.71 -5.62 -0.79
N THR A 90 -17.30 -5.95 -1.94
CA THR A 90 -18.04 -4.98 -2.77
C THR A 90 -19.10 -4.23 -1.94
N PHE A 91 -19.78 -4.94 -1.04
CA PHE A 91 -20.79 -4.36 -0.14
C PHE A 91 -20.20 -3.36 0.84
N LEU A 92 -19.07 -3.67 1.47
CA LEU A 92 -18.43 -2.76 2.43
C LEU A 92 -17.84 -1.54 1.73
N LEU A 93 -17.27 -1.71 0.54
CA LEU A 93 -16.82 -0.58 -0.29
C LEU A 93 -18.00 0.36 -0.64
N MET A 94 -19.15 -0.20 -1.02
CA MET A 94 -20.36 0.57 -1.29
C MET A 94 -20.86 1.31 -0.04
N TRP A 95 -20.83 0.64 1.12
CA TRP A 95 -21.22 1.24 2.39
C TRP A 95 -20.31 2.39 2.81
N TYR A 96 -18.99 2.24 2.65
CA TYR A 96 -18.03 3.32 2.90
C TYR A 96 -18.19 4.48 1.95
N LYS A 97 -18.46 4.20 0.67
CA LYS A 97 -18.81 5.23 -0.32
C LYS A 97 -20.05 6.03 0.10
N LEU A 98 -21.10 5.36 0.57
CA LEU A 98 -22.31 6.03 1.06
C LEU A 98 -22.03 6.89 2.29
N ARG A 99 -21.26 6.37 3.25
CA ARG A 99 -20.85 7.13 4.44
C ARG A 99 -20.05 8.37 4.09
N LEU A 100 -19.08 8.26 3.19
CA LEU A 100 -18.29 9.41 2.72
C LEU A 100 -19.15 10.45 1.99
N LYS A 101 -20.10 10.02 1.14
CA LYS A 101 -21.04 10.94 0.50
C LYS A 101 -21.88 11.68 1.53
N ASN A 102 -22.33 10.99 2.59
CA ASN A 102 -23.08 11.61 3.66
C ASN A 102 -22.22 12.59 4.47
N GLU A 103 -20.99 12.21 4.80
CA GLU A 103 -20.02 13.09 5.48
C GLU A 103 -19.75 14.35 4.68
N CYS A 104 -19.53 14.24 3.36
CA CYS A 104 -19.38 15.39 2.47
C CYS A 104 -20.59 16.33 2.52
N ARG A 105 -21.80 15.77 2.47
CA ARG A 105 -23.06 16.53 2.54
C ARG A 105 -23.23 17.25 3.89
N LEU A 106 -22.89 16.59 4.99
CA LEU A 106 -23.02 17.14 6.33
C LEU A 106 -22.01 18.27 6.59
N ILE A 107 -20.79 18.14 6.06
CA ILE A 107 -19.76 19.16 6.21
C ILE A 107 -20.00 20.34 5.25
N GLY A 108 -20.53 20.06 4.05
CA GLY A 108 -20.81 21.09 3.04
C GLY A 108 -19.58 21.57 2.27
N SER A 109 -18.41 20.97 2.48
CA SER A 109 -17.16 21.32 1.78
C SER A 109 -16.26 20.11 1.57
N ASP A 110 -15.43 20.13 0.51
CA ASP A 110 -14.46 19.07 0.25
C ASP A 110 -13.22 19.23 1.15
N VAL A 111 -13.24 18.56 2.29
CA VAL A 111 -12.18 18.56 3.30
C VAL A 111 -11.66 17.15 3.57
N GLN A 112 -10.69 17.00 4.46
CA GLN A 112 -10.29 15.67 4.93
C GLN A 112 -11.47 14.99 5.65
N SER A 113 -11.62 13.67 5.46
CA SER A 113 -12.68 12.88 6.08
C SER A 113 -12.28 12.44 7.50
N PRO A 114 -12.92 12.94 8.58
CA PRO A 114 -12.81 12.35 9.91
C PRO A 114 -12.94 10.82 9.93
N MET A 115 -13.84 10.25 9.13
CA MET A 115 -14.02 8.80 9.04
C MET A 115 -12.77 8.09 8.53
N ILE A 116 -12.19 8.56 7.43
CA ILE A 116 -10.98 7.98 6.84
C ILE A 116 -9.78 8.19 7.76
N THR A 117 -9.63 9.40 8.31
CA THR A 117 -8.59 9.73 9.28
C THR A 117 -8.64 8.77 10.48
N LYS A 118 -9.83 8.51 11.03
CA LYS A 118 -10.01 7.58 12.16
C LYS A 118 -9.58 6.16 11.81
N VAL A 119 -9.86 5.69 10.59
CA VAL A 119 -9.46 4.35 10.16
C VAL A 119 -7.97 4.27 9.90
N LEU A 120 -7.37 5.26 9.24
CA LEU A 120 -5.94 5.31 8.96
C LEU A 120 -5.10 5.45 10.23
N ARG A 121 -5.60 6.13 11.26
CA ARG A 121 -4.97 6.21 12.59
C ARG A 121 -4.74 4.86 13.27
N LYS A 122 -5.36 3.78 12.79
CA LYS A 122 -5.05 2.41 13.27
C LYS A 122 -3.72 1.87 12.72
N HIS A 123 -3.26 2.41 11.60
CA HIS A 123 -2.07 1.93 10.88
C HIS A 123 -0.95 2.98 10.88
N ILE A 124 -1.30 4.26 10.97
CA ILE A 124 -0.39 5.39 10.78
C ILE A 124 -0.55 6.37 11.96
N ALA A 125 0.55 6.75 12.60
CA ALA A 125 0.56 7.59 13.79
C ALA A 125 0.15 9.04 13.51
N VAL A 126 0.55 9.58 12.37
CA VAL A 126 0.22 10.96 11.99
C VAL A 126 -0.68 10.94 10.77
N ALA A 127 -1.95 11.23 11.02
CA ALA A 127 -2.98 11.19 10.01
C ALA A 127 -2.86 12.36 9.02
N ASP A 128 -2.16 13.45 9.35
CA ASP A 128 -2.00 14.58 8.43
C ASP A 128 -1.17 14.25 7.17
N TYR A 129 -0.57 13.06 7.10
CA TYR A 129 0.21 12.58 5.95
C TYR A 129 -0.61 11.88 4.84
N HIS A 130 -1.96 11.87 4.93
CA HIS A 130 -2.82 11.57 3.79
C HIS A 130 -3.59 12.84 3.41
N SER A 131 -3.07 13.61 2.46
CA SER A 131 -3.65 14.90 2.05
C SER A 131 -4.90 14.78 1.17
N LEU A 132 -5.53 13.60 1.10
CA LEU A 132 -6.64 13.35 0.19
C LEU A 132 -7.96 13.80 0.81
N LEU A 133 -8.65 14.69 0.12
CA LEU A 133 -9.97 15.19 0.48
C LEU A 133 -11.06 14.13 0.22
N ILE A 134 -12.24 14.32 0.80
CA ILE A 134 -13.39 13.41 0.67
C ILE A 134 -13.71 13.12 -0.81
N GLY A 135 -13.76 14.15 -1.65
CA GLY A 135 -14.02 14.04 -3.08
C GLY A 135 -13.00 13.14 -3.78
N LYS A 136 -11.73 13.22 -3.38
CA LYS A 136 -10.69 12.36 -3.94
C LYS A 136 -10.85 10.91 -3.51
N TRP A 137 -11.19 10.65 -2.25
CA TRP A 137 -11.51 9.30 -1.79
C TRP A 137 -12.71 8.70 -2.51
N LEU A 138 -13.76 9.49 -2.73
CA LEU A 138 -14.94 9.06 -3.50
C LEU A 138 -14.56 8.69 -4.93
N GLN A 139 -13.77 9.52 -5.61
CA GLN A 139 -13.28 9.22 -6.97
C GLN A 139 -12.48 7.91 -7.01
N LEU A 140 -11.61 7.69 -6.02
CA LEU A 140 -10.82 6.46 -5.92
C LEU A 140 -11.71 5.23 -5.69
N MET A 141 -12.73 5.33 -4.82
CA MET A 141 -13.68 4.24 -4.58
C MET A 141 -14.51 3.91 -5.82
N GLU A 142 -14.96 4.94 -6.55
CA GLU A 142 -15.78 4.78 -7.75
C GLU A 142 -15.02 4.08 -8.88
N ASN A 143 -13.76 4.44 -9.06
CA ASN A 143 -12.94 3.94 -10.16
C ASN A 143 -12.06 2.73 -9.79
N TYR A 144 -12.15 2.24 -8.55
CA TYR A 144 -11.27 1.18 -8.04
C TYR A 144 -11.25 -0.07 -8.94
N HIS A 145 -12.40 -0.53 -9.41
CA HIS A 145 -12.48 -1.72 -10.25
C HIS A 145 -11.83 -1.51 -11.63
N ASN A 146 -11.89 -0.29 -12.18
CA ASN A 146 -11.23 0.05 -13.44
C ASN A 146 -9.72 0.09 -13.24
N TYR A 147 -9.24 0.82 -12.23
CA TYR A 147 -7.81 0.86 -11.91
C TYR A 147 -7.24 -0.52 -11.60
N ARG A 148 -8.01 -1.39 -10.94
CA ARG A 148 -7.57 -2.77 -10.68
C ARG A 148 -7.45 -3.61 -11.97
N LYS A 149 -8.30 -3.38 -12.97
CA LYS A 149 -8.21 -4.05 -14.28
C LYS A 149 -7.01 -3.54 -15.08
N ASP A 150 -6.71 -2.25 -14.97
CA ASP A 150 -5.60 -1.61 -15.68
C ASP A 150 -4.24 -1.83 -15.00
N LEU A 151 -4.21 -2.55 -13.87
CA LEU A 151 -3.00 -2.77 -13.10
C LEU A 151 -2.09 -3.79 -13.80
N SER A 152 -0.90 -3.35 -14.19
CA SER A 152 0.12 -4.17 -14.87
C SER A 152 1.10 -4.87 -13.92
N ILE A 153 1.10 -4.51 -12.64
CA ILE A 153 1.98 -5.09 -11.61
C ILE A 153 1.20 -6.03 -10.69
N PRO A 154 1.86 -7.06 -10.11
CA PRO A 154 1.19 -7.99 -9.23
C PRO A 154 0.73 -7.32 -7.93
N LEU A 155 -0.45 -7.75 -7.46
CA LEU A 155 -1.09 -7.26 -6.24
C LEU A 155 -1.25 -8.42 -5.26
N PHE A 156 -0.64 -8.27 -4.09
CA PHE A 156 -0.65 -9.26 -3.02
C PHE A 156 -1.52 -8.78 -1.86
N TRP A 157 -2.34 -9.68 -1.32
CA TRP A 157 -3.17 -9.42 -0.14
C TRP A 157 -2.61 -10.19 1.05
N PHE A 158 -2.52 -9.55 2.20
CA PHE A 158 -2.13 -10.25 3.44
C PHE A 158 -3.00 -9.79 4.63
N ASP A 159 -3.33 -10.70 5.53
CA ASP A 159 -4.15 -10.46 6.73
C ASP A 159 -3.33 -10.79 8.00
N ASN A 160 -3.64 -10.15 9.13
CA ASN A 160 -2.89 -10.31 10.39
C ASN A 160 -2.87 -11.76 10.89
N ASP A 161 -3.91 -12.54 10.59
CA ASP A 161 -4.08 -13.91 11.11
C ASP A 161 -3.14 -14.94 10.42
N LYS A 162 -2.47 -14.58 9.31
CA LYS A 162 -1.59 -15.47 8.51
C LYS A 162 -0.19 -14.89 8.27
N MET A 163 0.25 -14.08 9.23
CA MET A 163 1.33 -13.12 9.05
C MET A 163 2.66 -13.71 8.57
N SER A 164 3.17 -14.78 9.17
CA SER A 164 4.53 -15.27 8.86
C SER A 164 4.61 -16.06 7.56
N THR A 165 3.64 -16.93 7.28
CA THR A 165 3.67 -17.84 6.13
C THR A 165 3.44 -17.12 4.80
N ASP A 166 2.52 -16.16 4.76
CA ASP A 166 2.14 -15.49 3.52
C ASP A 166 3.23 -14.55 3.02
N ILE A 167 3.99 -13.90 3.91
CA ILE A 167 5.06 -12.96 3.49
C ILE A 167 6.25 -13.69 2.90
N HIS A 168 6.66 -14.82 3.50
CA HIS A 168 7.73 -15.64 2.94
C HIS A 168 7.37 -16.18 1.55
N GLN A 169 6.10 -16.51 1.32
CA GLN A 169 5.59 -16.91 0.00
C GLN A 169 5.54 -15.75 -1.01
N ILE A 170 5.19 -14.54 -0.55
CA ILE A 170 5.20 -13.35 -1.41
C ILE A 170 6.64 -12.99 -1.79
N ILE A 171 7.55 -13.03 -0.81
CA ILE A 171 8.98 -12.81 -1.02
C ILE A 171 9.57 -13.85 -1.98
N SER A 172 9.25 -15.14 -1.82
CA SER A 172 9.77 -16.18 -2.71
C SER A 172 9.28 -15.97 -4.14
N LYS A 173 7.99 -15.66 -4.34
CA LYS A 173 7.44 -15.37 -5.68
C LYS A 173 8.12 -14.16 -6.34
N LEU A 174 8.39 -13.12 -5.56
CA LEU A 174 9.08 -11.92 -6.05
C LEU A 174 10.56 -12.15 -6.37
N GLN A 175 11.17 -13.19 -5.80
CA GLN A 175 12.54 -13.60 -6.12
C GLN A 175 12.60 -14.52 -7.36
N ASP A 176 11.54 -15.28 -7.64
CA ASP A 176 11.48 -16.25 -8.75
C ASP A 176 11.07 -15.63 -10.10
N GLU A 177 10.36 -14.49 -10.11
CA GLU A 177 9.89 -13.81 -11.33
C GLU A 177 10.95 -12.91 -12.02
N THR A 178 12.21 -12.90 -11.54
CA THR A 178 13.33 -12.12 -12.12
C THR A 178 14.65 -12.88 -12.20
#